data_AF-A0A1C5Y915-F1
#
_entry.id   AF-A0A1C5Y915-F1
#
_cell.length_a   1.000
_cell.length_b   1.000
_cell.length_c   1.000
_cell.angle_alpha   90.00
_cell.angle_beta   90.00
_cell.angle_gamma   90.00
#
_symmetry.space_group_name_H-M   'P 1'
#
loop_
_entity.id
_entity.type
_entity.pdbx_description
1 polymer ?
#
loop_
_entity_poly.entity_id
_entity_poly.type
_entity_poly.pdbx_seq_one_letter_code
_entity_poly.pdbx_strand_id
1 'polypeptide(L)' 'MRLGKYLSSLTKPELEELRDLLNLTDDEYPIFEELSHGRSKVYIADRCKICVSTVDNRIRAIRNKLERLQNGGVTGG' A
#
# COMPACT_ATOMS: atom_id res chain seq x y z
N MET A 1 0.57 12.33 -4.25
CA MET A 1 1.65 11.58 -3.55
C MET A 1 1.88 10.23 -4.22
N ARG A 2 3.14 9.82 -4.47
CA ARG A 2 3.45 8.46 -4.95
C ARG A 2 3.55 7.53 -3.74
N LEU A 3 2.58 6.63 -3.56
CA LEU A 3 2.50 5.74 -2.39
C LEU A 3 3.82 4.99 -2.13
N GLY A 4 4.40 4.35 -3.16
CA GLY A 4 5.69 3.65 -2.99
C GLY A 4 6.85 4.55 -2.55
N LYS A 5 6.88 5.83 -2.97
CA LYS A 5 7.92 6.77 -2.53
C LYS A 5 7.75 7.13 -1.05
N TYR A 6 6.50 7.25 -0.58
CA TYR A 6 6.21 7.47 0.82
C TYR A 6 6.60 6.27 1.67
N LEU A 7 6.13 5.07 1.30
CA LEU A 7 6.44 3.85 2.05
C LEU A 7 7.95 3.58 2.11
N SER A 8 8.67 3.78 1.00
CA SER A 8 10.13 3.63 0.96
C SER A 8 10.92 4.67 1.77
N SER A 9 10.27 5.73 2.27
CA SER A 9 10.90 6.71 3.16
C SER A 9 10.69 6.42 4.65
N LEU A 10 9.78 5.50 4.98
CA LEU A 10 9.50 5.10 6.36
C LEU A 10 10.55 4.09 6.85
N THR A 11 10.84 4.12 8.14
CA THR A 11 11.69 3.13 8.78
C THR A 11 10.94 1.80 8.94
N LYS A 12 11.69 0.71 9.21
CA LYS A 12 11.11 -0.61 9.45
C LYS A 12 10.00 -0.60 10.53
N PRO A 13 10.21 -0.04 11.74
CA PRO A 13 9.14 -0.02 12.75
C PRO A 13 7.91 0.78 12.30
N GLU A 14 8.10 1.93 11.64
CA GLU A 14 6.98 2.72 11.12
C GLU A 14 6.15 1.97 10.06
N LEU A 15 6.81 1.16 9.22
CA LEU A 15 6.12 0.30 8.25
C LEU A 15 5.34 -0.82 8.92
N GLU A 16 5.89 -1.41 9.99
CA GLU A 16 5.22 -2.47 10.76
C GLU A 16 4.00 -1.92 11.50
N GLU A 17 4.11 -0.75 12.14
CA GLU A 17 2.97 -0.06 12.76
C GLU A 17 1.92 0.32 11.72
N LEU A 18 2.33 0.90 10.60
CA LEU A 18 1.40 1.30 9.55
C LEU A 18 0.66 0.10 8.95
N ARG A 19 1.37 -1.03 8.76
CA ARG A 19 0.78 -2.29 8.30
C ARG A 19 -0.34 -2.74 9.25
N ASP A 20 -0.07 -2.74 10.55
CA ASP A 20 -1.04 -3.18 11.58
C ASP A 20 -2.29 -2.29 11.56
N LEU A 21 -2.08 -0.97 11.47
CA LEU A 21 -3.14 0.04 11.43
C LEU A 21 -4.00 -0.01 10.16
N LEU A 22 -3.43 -0.34 9.00
CA LEU A 22 -4.14 -0.36 7.72
C LEU A 22 -5.11 -1.54 7.56
N ASN A 23 -5.02 -2.57 8.39
CA ASN A 23 -5.80 -3.81 8.27
C ASN A 23 -5.82 -4.34 6.82
N LEU A 24 -4.62 -4.59 6.28
CA LEU A 24 -4.42 -5.07 4.91
C LEU A 24 -4.88 -6.53 4.77
N THR A 25 -5.46 -6.87 3.61
CA THR A 25 -5.77 -8.26 3.29
C THR A 25 -4.52 -9.03 2.86
N ASP A 26 -4.58 -10.36 2.86
CA ASP A 26 -3.49 -11.23 2.37
C ASP A 26 -3.06 -10.90 0.93
N ASP A 27 -3.98 -10.38 0.12
CA ASP A 27 -3.74 -9.97 -1.27
C ASP A 27 -3.08 -8.58 -1.40
N GLU A 28 -3.31 -7.70 -0.44
CA GLU A 28 -2.75 -6.35 -0.39
C GLU A 28 -1.36 -6.36 0.26
N TYR A 29 -1.15 -7.28 1.20
CA TYR A 29 0.09 -7.42 1.96
C TYR A 29 1.36 -7.51 1.08
N PRO A 30 1.48 -8.45 0.11
CA PRO A 30 2.68 -8.56 -0.71
C PRO A 30 2.90 -7.32 -1.59
N ILE A 31 1.84 -6.59 -1.95
CA ILE A 31 1.95 -5.36 -2.73
C ILE A 31 2.47 -4.22 -1.87
N PHE A 32 1.98 -4.10 -0.63
CA PHE A 32 2.45 -3.12 0.32
C PHE A 32 3.94 -3.30 0.64
N GLU A 33 4.36 -4.54 0.89
CA GLU A 33 5.75 -4.90 1.17
C GLU A 33 6.67 -4.52 0.00
N GLU A 34 6.34 -4.93 -1.23
CA GLU A 34 7.18 -4.59 -2.37
C GLU A 34 7.19 -3.10 -2.70
N LEU A 35 6.09 -2.38 -2.42
CA LEU A 35 6.07 -0.93 -2.54
C LEU A 35 6.96 -0.23 -1.50
N SER A 36 7.05 -0.75 -0.27
CA SER A 36 7.95 -0.19 0.75
C SER A 36 9.42 -0.40 0.38
N HIS A 37 9.73 -1.44 -0.38
CA HIS A 37 11.04 -1.64 -1.01
C HIS A 37 11.28 -0.79 -2.28
N GLY A 38 10.35 0.09 -2.64
CA GLY A 38 10.47 0.97 -3.81
C GLY A 38 10.34 0.25 -5.16
N ARG A 39 9.79 -0.96 -5.21
CA ARG A 39 9.63 -1.73 -6.45
C ARG A 39 8.54 -1.14 -7.35
N SER A 40 8.69 -1.37 -8.66
CA SER A 40 7.74 -0.89 -9.66
C SER A 40 6.51 -1.79 -9.74
N LYS A 41 5.37 -1.25 -10.20
CA LYS A 41 4.12 -2.01 -10.36
C LYS A 41 4.26 -3.21 -11.28
N VAL A 42 5.13 -3.13 -12.29
CA VAL A 42 5.40 -4.21 -13.24
C VAL A 42 6.14 -5.36 -12.55
N TYR A 43 7.12 -5.04 -11.70
CA TYR A 43 7.81 -6.05 -10.90
C TYR A 43 6.86 -6.75 -9.92
N ILE A 44 6.02 -5.98 -9.24
CA ILE A 44 5.02 -6.49 -8.30
C ILE A 44 4.01 -7.41 -9.01
N ALA A 45 3.56 -7.01 -10.20
CA ALA A 45 2.64 -7.79 -11.02
C ALA A 45 3.24 -9.15 -11.39
N ASP A 46 4.50 -9.17 -11.84
CA ASP A 46 5.19 -10.44 -12.15
C ASP A 46 5.40 -11.30 -10.89
N ARG A 47 5.81 -10.71 -9.77
CA ARG A 47 6.06 -11.43 -8.52
C ARG A 47 4.78 -12.04 -7.94
N CYS A 48 3.69 -11.28 -7.95
CA CYS A 48 2.39 -11.71 -7.43
C CYS A 48 1.56 -12.51 -8.45
N LYS A 49 2.05 -12.69 -9.68
CA LYS A 49 1.36 -13.39 -10.78
C LYS A 49 -0.04 -12.83 -11.06
N ILE A 50 -0.16 -11.50 -11.06
CA ILE A 50 -1.40 -10.76 -11.34
C ILE A 50 -1.16 -9.66 -12.38
N CYS A 51 -2.24 -9.17 -12.99
CA CYS A 51 -2.16 -8.07 -13.94
C CYS A 51 -1.71 -6.76 -13.28
N VAL A 52 -0.98 -5.92 -14.02
CA VAL A 52 -0.56 -4.58 -13.56
C VAL A 52 -1.77 -3.71 -13.17
N SER A 53 -2.91 -3.88 -13.84
CA SER A 53 -4.18 -3.22 -13.48
C SER A 53 -4.70 -3.64 -12.10
N THR A 54 -4.60 -4.92 -11.75
CA THR A 54 -4.95 -5.44 -10.42
C THR A 54 -4.02 -4.87 -9.36
N VAL A 55 -2.71 -4.80 -9.64
CA VAL A 55 -1.76 -4.10 -8.76
C VAL A 55 -2.16 -2.65 -8.58
N ASP A 56 -2.50 -1.92 -9.65
CA ASP A 56 -2.91 -0.52 -9.55
C ASP A 56 -4.15 -0.32 -8.69
N ASN A 57 -5.16 -1.18 -8.85
CA ASN A 57 -6.38 -1.16 -8.03
C ASN A 57 -6.08 -1.42 -6.56
N ARG A 58 -5.23 -2.40 -6.23
CA ARG A 58 -4.81 -2.68 -4.85
C ARG A 58 -3.99 -1.53 -4.26
N ILE A 59 -3.11 -0.90 -5.04
CA ILE A 59 -2.39 0.32 -4.62
C ILE A 59 -3.36 1.45 -4.28
N ARG A 60 -4.45 1.63 -5.04
CA ARG A 60 -5.49 2.60 -4.72
C ARG A 60 -6.23 2.23 -3.44
N ALA A 61 -6.57 0.96 -3.24
CA ALA A 61 -7.22 0.49 -2.01
C ALA A 61 -6.36 0.75 -0.77
N ILE A 62 -5.08 0.40 -0.81
CA ILE A 62 -4.11 0.69 0.25
C ILE A 62 -4.01 2.20 0.51
N ARG A 63 -3.96 3.01 -0.55
CA ARG A 63 -3.94 4.47 -0.41
C ARG A 63 -5.20 4.98 0.29
N ASN A 64 -6.38 4.53 -0.12
CA ASN A 64 -7.64 4.96 0.49
C ASN A 64 -7.67 4.59 1.98
N LYS A 65 -7.16 3.40 2.35
CA LYS A 65 -7.02 2.99 3.76
C LYS A 65 -6.08 3.94 4.52
N LEU A 66 -4.95 4.31 3.92
CA LEU A 66 -4.00 5.26 4.50
C LEU A 66 -4.60 6.66 4.68
N GLU A 67 -5.31 7.16 3.69
CA GLU A 67 -6.00 8.44 3.76
C GLU A 67 -7.06 8.43 4.85
N ARG A 68 -7.84 7.34 4.99
CA ARG A 68 -8.81 7.19 6.07
C ARG A 68 -8.17 7.16 7.46
N LEU A 69 -7.00 6.52 7.59
CA LEU A 69 -6.23 6.49 8.82
C LEU A 69 -5.73 7.89 9.21
N GLN A 70 -5.15 8.61 8.25
CA GLN A 70 -4.60 9.95 8.46
C GLN A 70 -5.70 11.00 8.70
N ASN A 71 -6.87 10.82 8.10
CA ASN A 71 -7.98 11.76 8.19
C ASN A 71 -8.99 11.44 9.31
N GLY A 72 -8.73 10.43 10.14
CA GLY A 72 -9.28 10.31 11.49
C GLY A 72 -10.80 10.37 11.68
N GLY A 73 -11.63 9.99 10.70
CA GLY A 73 -13.06 9.73 10.94
C GLY A 73 -14.10 10.76 10.48
N VAL A 74 -13.86 11.59 9.46
CA VAL A 74 -14.96 12.30 8.78
C VAL A 74 -14.76 12.32 7.27
N THR A 75 -15.66 11.65 6.54
CA THR A 75 -16.28 12.18 5.31
C THR A 75 -17.61 11.46 5.10
N GLY A 76 -18.68 12.07 5.59
CA GLY A 76 -19.92 12.10 4.81
C GLY A 76 -19.72 13.01 3.60
N GLY A 77 -20.46 12.71 2.53
CA GLY A 77 -20.44 13.43 1.25
C GLY A 77 -20.68 12.46 0.12
#